data_AF-A0A7L3UU04-F1
#
_entry.id   AF-A0A7L3UU04-F1
#
_cell.length_a   1.000
_cell.length_b   1.000
_cell.length_c   1.000
_cell.angle_alpha   90.00
_cell.angle_beta   90.00
_cell.angle_gamma   90.00
#
_symmetry.space_group_name_H-M   'P 1'
#
loop_
_entity.id
_entity.type
_entity.pdbx_description
1 polymer ?
#
loop_
_entity_poly.entity_id
_entity_poly.type
_entity_poly.pdbx_seq_one_letter_code
_entity_poly.pdbx_strand_id
1 'polypeptide(L)' 'EFLNESLQNPTRHFWIGLSVPVAGTGWTWENGSDLDQEQLQLELGKAPGSCGTLKGNGISPQSCDTTLQWICQKESVEI' A
#
# COMPACT_ATOMS: atom_id res chain seq x y z
N GLU A 1 14.76 8.63 0.84
CA GLU A 1 15.23 9.06 2.17
C GLU A 1 14.09 9.09 3.19
N PHE A 2 13.05 9.92 3.00
CA PHE A 2 11.88 10.01 3.92
C PHE A 2 11.20 8.67 4.27
N LEU A 3 10.91 7.82 3.27
CA LEU A 3 10.29 6.51 3.52
C LEU A 3 11.20 5.61 4.35
N ASN A 4 12.51 5.60 4.06
CA ASN A 4 13.47 4.79 4.81
C ASN A 4 13.55 5.21 6.27
N GLU A 5 13.46 6.51 6.59
CA GLU A 5 13.44 7.01 7.97
C GLU A 5 12.11 6.75 8.68
N SER A 6 10.99 7.01 8.01
CA SER A 6 9.65 6.82 8.57
C SER A 6 9.35 5.35 8.88
N LEU A 7 9.93 4.45 8.09
CA LEU A 7 9.73 3.00 8.19
C LEU A 7 10.78 2.29 9.06
N GLN A 8 11.70 3.01 9.72
CA GLN A 8 12.70 2.42 10.62
C GLN A 8 12.09 1.67 11.80
N ASN A 9 10.85 2.00 12.19
CA ASN A 9 10.13 1.27 13.21
C ASN A 9 9.30 0.13 12.59
N PRO A 10 9.68 -1.15 12.76
CA PRO A 10 9.01 -2.28 12.13
C PRO A 10 7.62 -2.56 12.69
N THR A 11 7.19 -1.87 13.74
CA THR A 11 5.85 -2.02 14.33
C THR A 11 4.84 -1.01 13.80
N ARG A 12 5.31 0.09 13.19
CA ARG A 12 4.42 1.10 12.60
C ARG A 12 3.95 0.66 11.22
N HIS A 13 2.67 0.91 10.98
CA HIS A 13 2.02 0.68 9.70
C HIS A 13 1.50 2.02 9.20
N PHE A 14 1.70 2.26 7.90
CA PHE A 14 1.18 3.44 7.24
C PHE A 14 0.32 3.03 6.07
N TRP A 15 -0.89 3.58 5.98
CA TRP A 15 -1.72 3.45 4.80
C TRP A 15 -1.00 4.02 3.58
N ILE A 16 -1.10 3.28 2.48
CA ILE A 16 -0.73 3.70 1.13
C ILE A 16 -1.95 3.50 0.23
N GLY A 17 -1.96 4.10 -0.95
CA GLY A 17 -3.09 4.03 -1.88
C GLY A 17 -3.28 2.68 -2.56
N LEU A 18 -2.87 1.56 -1.94
CA LEU A 18 -2.99 0.22 -2.50
C LEU A 18 -4.18 -0.49 -1.84
N SER A 19 -5.05 -1.13 -2.63
CA SER A 19 -6.18 -1.91 -2.08
C SER A 19 -6.59 -3.05 -2.99
N VAL A 20 -7.32 -4.02 -2.44
CA VAL A 20 -8.05 -5.03 -3.21
C VAL A 20 -9.54 -4.77 -3.02
N PRO A 21 -10.26 -4.29 -4.06
CA PRO A 21 -11.71 -4.12 -3.96
C PRO A 21 -12.41 -5.43 -3.59
N VAL A 22 -13.52 -5.35 -2.85
CA VAL A 22 -14.27 -6.56 -2.42
C VAL A 22 -14.72 -7.41 -3.63
N ALA A 23 -15.10 -6.77 -4.72
CA ALA A 23 -15.47 -7.43 -5.98
C ALA A 23 -14.28 -7.57 -6.96
N GLY A 24 -13.07 -7.18 -6.54
CA GLY A 24 -11.87 -7.11 -7.37
C GLY A 24 -11.13 -8.43 -7.49
N THR A 25 -10.31 -8.55 -8.54
CA THR A 25 -9.50 -9.74 -8.83
C THR A 25 -8.05 -9.64 -8.34
N GLY A 26 -7.61 -8.47 -7.88
CA GLY A 26 -6.23 -8.23 -7.45
C GLY A 26 -6.01 -6.82 -6.91
N TRP A 27 -4.75 -6.53 -6.59
CA TRP A 27 -4.30 -5.26 -6.02
C TRP A 27 -4.39 -4.11 -7.03
N THR A 28 -4.77 -2.93 -6.58
CA THR A 28 -4.90 -1.74 -7.42
C THR A 28 -4.42 -0.50 -6.68
N TRP A 29 -3.79 0.43 -7.39
CA TRP A 29 -3.51 1.77 -6.87
C TRP A 29 -4.72 2.67 -7.05
N GLU A 30 -5.06 3.45 -6.02
CA GLU A 30 -6.16 4.42 -6.04
C GLU A 30 -5.96 5.53 -7.08
N ASN A 31 -4.71 5.85 -7.43
CA ASN A 31 -4.40 6.85 -8.45
C ASN A 31 -4.51 6.31 -9.89
N GLY A 32 -4.84 5.03 -10.07
CA GLY A 32 -4.96 4.38 -11.38
C GLY A 32 -3.62 4.06 -12.06
N SER A 33 -2.49 4.17 -11.35
CA SER A 33 -1.19 3.78 -11.91
C SER A 33 -1.11 2.27 -12.17
N ASP A 34 -0.33 1.92 -13.19
CA ASP A 34 -0.05 0.53 -13.53
C ASP A 34 0.65 -0.20 -12.37
N LEU A 35 0.38 -1.50 -12.28
CA LEU A 35 0.86 -2.36 -11.20
C LEU A 35 1.22 -3.73 -11.74
N ASP A 36 2.37 -4.26 -11.32
CA ASP A 36 2.71 -5.67 -11.54
C ASP A 36 1.86 -6.56 -10.63
N GLN A 37 0.66 -6.89 -11.11
CA GLN A 37 -0.30 -7.69 -10.37
C GLN A 37 0.20 -9.11 -10.09
N GLU A 38 0.97 -9.73 -10.98
CA GLU A 38 1.43 -11.11 -10.77
C GLU A 38 2.40 -11.19 -9.61
N GLN A 39 3.38 -10.27 -9.56
CA GLN A 39 4.34 -10.21 -8.45
C GLN A 39 3.63 -9.93 -7.12
N LEU A 40 2.72 -8.94 -7.08
CA LEU A 40 2.02 -8.58 -5.85
C LEU A 40 1.05 -9.66 -5.37
N GLN A 41 0.37 -10.36 -6.28
CA GLN A 41 -0.45 -11.51 -5.89
C GLN A 41 0.40 -12.68 -5.38
N LEU A 42 1.59 -12.89 -5.92
CA LEU A 42 2.51 -13.92 -5.43
C LEU A 42 3.02 -13.62 -4.02
N GLU A 43 3.34 -12.35 -3.73
CA GLU A 43 3.88 -11.92 -2.44
C GLU A 43 2.81 -11.74 -1.36
N LEU A 44 1.66 -11.14 -1.69
CA LEU A 44 0.62 -10.76 -0.72
C LEU A 44 -0.63 -11.64 -0.76
N GLY A 45 -0.77 -12.48 -1.79
CA GLY A 45 -1.97 -13.28 -2.03
C GLY A 45 -3.16 -12.47 -2.56
N LYS A 46 -4.28 -13.17 -2.72
CA LYS A 46 -5.59 -12.55 -2.97
C LYS A 46 -6.22 -12.25 -1.62
N ALA A 47 -6.21 -10.99 -1.23
CA ALA A 47 -6.80 -10.51 0.03
C ALA A 47 -8.00 -9.57 -0.26
N PRO A 48 -9.14 -10.07 -0.75
CA PRO A 48 -10.30 -9.24 -1.09
C PRO A 48 -10.76 -8.38 0.09
N GLY A 49 -11.09 -7.11 -0.17
CA GLY A 49 -11.53 -6.17 0.86
C GLY A 49 -10.43 -5.71 1.80
N SER A 50 -9.16 -5.94 1.45
CA SER A 50 -8.00 -5.50 2.25
C SER A 50 -7.37 -4.25 1.64
N CYS A 51 -6.78 -3.44 2.51
CA CYS A 51 -6.00 -2.26 2.16
C CYS A 51 -4.52 -2.52 2.46
N GLY A 52 -3.64 -1.98 1.63
CA GLY A 52 -2.20 -2.13 1.74
C GLY A 52 -1.60 -1.12 2.71
N THR A 53 -0.73 -1.61 3.59
CA THR A 53 0.08 -0.78 4.47
C THR A 53 1.56 -0.98 4.20
N LEU A 54 2.37 0.05 4.40
CA LEU A 54 3.82 -0.11 4.51
C LEU A 54 4.20 -0.41 5.96
N LYS A 55 5.02 -1.44 6.15
CA LYS A 55 5.58 -1.86 7.43
C LYS A 55 7.04 -2.27 7.23
N GLY A 56 7.96 -1.52 7.83
CA GLY A 56 9.39 -1.75 7.58
C GLY A 56 9.70 -1.61 6.08
N ASN A 57 10.31 -2.63 5.49
CA ASN A 57 10.68 -2.65 4.07
C ASN A 57 9.65 -3.33 3.15
N GLY A 58 8.45 -3.64 3.63
CA GLY A 58 7.47 -4.41 2.89
C GLY A 58 6.04 -3.88 2.97
N ILE A 59 5.18 -4.47 2.15
CA ILE A 59 3.74 -4.23 2.15
C ILE A 59 3.06 -5.29 3.00
N SER A 60 2.06 -4.90 3.78
CA SER A 60 1.23 -5.80 4.59
C SER A 60 -0.26 -5.49 4.37
N PRO A 61 -1.09 -6.49 4.04
CA PRO A 61 -2.54 -6.33 3.98
C PRO A 61 -3.12 -6.08 5.38
N GLN A 62 -4.05 -5.15 5.50
CA GLN A 62 -4.80 -4.85 6.73
C GLN A 62 -6.28 -4.61 6.40
N SER A 63 -7.13 -4.74 7.43
CA SER A 63 -8.54 -4.38 7.32
C SER A 63 -8.68 -2.88 7.14
N CYS A 64 -9.40 -2.44 6.11
CA CYS A 64 -9.49 -1.04 5.70
C CYS A 64 -10.14 -0.11 6.76
N ASP A 65 -10.82 -0.67 7.75
CA ASP A 65 -11.42 0.05 8.89
C ASP A 65 -10.43 0.35 10.02
N THR A 66 -9.18 -0.11 9.91
CA THR A 66 -8.15 0.14 10.92
C THR A 66 -7.70 1.60 10.91
N THR A 67 -7.63 2.21 12.10
CA THR A 67 -7.12 3.58 12.24
C THR A 67 -5.59 3.60 12.23
N LEU A 68 -5.00 4.08 11.13
CA LEU A 68 -3.55 4.24 10.96
C LEU A 68 -3.22 5.61 10.35
N GLN A 69 -1.96 6.03 10.50
CA GLN A 69 -1.43 7.17 9.75
C GLN A 69 -1.26 6.79 8.26
N TRP A 70 -1.16 7.78 7.37
CA TRP A 70 -1.04 7.55 5.93
C TRP A 70 0.07 8.38 5.32
N ILE A 71 0.54 7.93 4.15
CA ILE A 71 1.53 8.63 3.34
C ILE A 71 0.88 9.04 2.03
N CYS A 72 0.98 10.33 1.69
CA CYS A 72 0.51 10.85 0.41
C CYS A 72 1.67 11.01 -0.57
N GLN A 73 1.39 10.79 -1.85
CA GLN A 73 2.29 11.13 -2.96
C GLN A 73 1.64 12.23 -3.80
N LYS A 74 2.47 13.15 -4.30
CA LYS A 74 2.11 14.12 -5.34
C LYS A 74 3.24 14.19 -6.35
N GLU A 75 2.91 14.49 -7.60
CA GLU A 75 3.90 14.80 -8.62
C GLU A 75 4.76 16.00 -8.22
N SER A 76 6.04 15.93 -8.55
CA SER A 76 6.94 17.08 -8.43
C SER A 76 6.57 18.11 -9.49
N VAL A 77 6.49 19.38 -9.09
CA VAL A 77 6.40 20.47 -10.06
C VAL A 77 7.83 20.84 -10.40
N GLU A 78 8.28 20.47 -11.60
CA GLU A 78 9.51 21.05 -12.16
C GLU A 78 9.22 22.53 -12.50
N ILE A 79 10.03 23.43 -11.96
CA ILE A 79 9.94 24.88 -12.16
C ILE A 79 11.06 25.30 -13.11
#